data_AF-A0A9P3BK18-F1
#
_entry.id   AF-A0A9P3BK18-F1
#
_cell.length_a   1.000
_cell.length_b   1.000
_cell.length_c   1.000
_cell.angle_alpha   90.00
_cell.angle_beta   90.00
_cell.angle_gamma   90.00
#
_symmetry.space_group_name_H-M   'P 1'
#
loop_
_entity.id
_entity.type
_entity.pdbx_description
1 polymer ?
#
loop_
_entity_poly.entity_id
_entity_poly.type
_entity_poly.pdbx_seq_one_letter_code
_entity_poly.pdbx_strand_id
1 'polypeptide(L)'
;MSGPNLHNALLRPPIIQILRAAGFHATRPSVLDTLADLTARYMMILASSVASHAANAHPNDPAPAPVLEDIYQALQDVGALRPQLREWEEDWQGEEDMRGLENFLGWFTGPANREIRRVAGFLPSEGDMIDPESVEKEDFLTSLKKKHSKTGEESRYAGTVLGKSAEEHPIVIEGGVPSIQEWSHQVRSRAPYVAESESSGVSSAPSNLSEADGMEV
;
A
#
# COMPACT_ATOMS: atom_id res chain seq x y z
N MET A 1 -4.03 -4.20 -13.36
CA MET A 1 -3.71 -4.30 -11.92
C MET A 1 -4.80 -3.60 -11.13
N SER A 2 -5.21 -4.11 -9.96
CA SER A 2 -6.13 -3.37 -9.09
C SER A 2 -5.46 -2.13 -8.48
N GLY A 3 -6.23 -1.09 -8.15
CA GLY A 3 -5.75 0.17 -7.59
C GLY A 3 -4.73 0.04 -6.44
N PRO A 4 -4.95 -0.83 -5.43
CA PRO A 4 -3.99 -1.05 -4.34
C PRO A 4 -2.57 -1.40 -4.80
N ASN A 5 -2.44 -2.16 -5.88
CA ASN A 5 -1.13 -2.54 -6.43
C ASN A 5 -0.41 -1.35 -7.08
N LEU A 6 -1.14 -0.37 -7.62
CA LEU A 6 -0.53 0.85 -8.15
C LEU A 6 0.07 1.71 -7.02
N HIS A 7 -0.68 1.94 -5.94
CA HIS A 7 -0.19 2.75 -4.82
C HIS A 7 1.07 2.13 -4.20
N ASN A 8 1.09 0.81 -3.97
CA ASN A 8 2.28 0.10 -3.51
C ASN A 8 3.45 0.16 -4.51
N ALA A 9 3.19 0.14 -5.82
CA ALA A 9 4.24 0.34 -6.83
C ALA A 9 4.81 1.77 -6.82
N LEU A 10 3.98 2.79 -6.61
CA LEU A 10 4.37 4.20 -6.52
C LEU A 10 5.13 4.54 -5.23
N LEU A 11 4.99 3.74 -4.17
CA LEU A 11 5.80 3.87 -2.94
C LEU A 11 7.23 3.33 -3.11
N ARG A 12 7.51 2.45 -4.08
CA ARG A 12 8.85 1.88 -4.27
C ARG A 12 9.91 2.93 -4.64
N PRO A 13 9.69 3.86 -5.59
CA PRO A 13 10.68 4.91 -5.90
C PRO A 13 11.09 5.82 -4.72
N PRO A 14 10.18 6.42 -3.94
CA PRO A 14 10.59 7.27 -2.81
C PRO A 14 11.31 6.46 -1.71
N ILE A 15 10.90 5.20 -1.46
CA ILE A 15 11.63 4.33 -0.52
C ILE A 15 13.07 4.07 -1.02
N ILE A 16 13.28 3.79 -2.32
CA ILE A 16 14.62 3.66 -2.90
C ILE A 16 15.43 4.95 -2.76
N GLN A 17 14.81 6.12 -2.98
CA GLN A 17 15.48 7.42 -2.85
C GLN A 17 15.95 7.67 -1.41
N ILE A 18 15.10 7.41 -0.43
CA ILE A 18 15.42 7.53 1.00
C ILE A 18 16.54 6.55 1.39
N LEU A 19 16.43 5.27 0.99
CA LEU A 19 17.44 4.25 1.27
C LEU A 19 18.80 4.60 0.63
N ARG A 20 18.81 5.09 -0.61
CA ARG A 20 20.05 5.51 -1.29
C ARG A 20 20.69 6.72 -0.63
N ALA A 21 19.90 7.70 -0.19
CA ALA A 21 20.37 8.83 0.60
C ALA A 21 20.95 8.43 1.96
N ALA A 22 20.43 7.34 2.56
CA ALA A 22 20.99 6.71 3.75
C ALA A 22 22.22 5.81 3.47
N GLY A 23 22.71 5.75 2.22
CA GLY A 23 23.90 4.98 1.85
C GLY A 23 23.66 3.54 1.36
N PHE A 24 22.40 3.08 1.25
CA PHE A 24 22.10 1.74 0.74
C PHE A 24 22.13 1.72 -0.80
N HIS A 25 23.13 1.07 -1.38
CA HIS A 25 23.32 1.01 -2.83
C HIS A 25 22.66 -0.19 -3.52
N ALA A 26 22.34 -1.26 -2.78
CA ALA A 26 21.66 -2.45 -3.29
C ALA A 26 20.76 -3.09 -2.23
N THR A 27 19.67 -3.73 -2.65
CA THR A 27 18.79 -4.52 -1.79
C THR A 27 18.10 -5.63 -2.60
N ARG A 28 17.57 -6.65 -1.93
CA ARG A 28 16.74 -7.69 -2.59
C ARG A 28 15.35 -7.13 -2.88
N PRO A 29 14.71 -7.44 -4.03
CA PRO A 29 13.36 -6.96 -4.33
C PRO A 29 12.32 -7.27 -3.24
N SER A 30 12.40 -8.45 -2.61
CA SER A 30 11.50 -8.83 -1.50
C SER A 30 11.61 -7.91 -0.26
N VAL A 31 12.77 -7.32 0.00
CA VAL A 31 12.97 -6.37 1.12
C VAL A 31 12.37 -5.01 0.77
N LEU A 32 12.47 -4.57 -0.48
CA LEU A 32 11.81 -3.36 -0.94
C LEU A 32 10.27 -3.52 -0.92
N ASP A 33 9.77 -4.69 -1.31
CA ASP A 33 8.34 -4.97 -1.37
C ASP A 33 7.72 -5.05 0.03
N THR A 34 8.43 -5.62 1.01
CA THR A 34 8.00 -5.60 2.43
C THR A 34 8.06 -4.21 3.05
N LEU A 35 9.09 -3.40 2.73
CA LEU A 35 9.14 -1.99 3.15
C LEU A 35 8.01 -1.15 2.53
N ALA A 36 7.65 -1.41 1.27
CA ALA A 36 6.53 -0.74 0.61
C ALA A 36 5.19 -1.08 1.26
N ASP A 37 4.93 -2.37 1.57
CA ASP A 37 3.71 -2.79 2.27
C ASP A 37 3.65 -2.24 3.71
N LEU A 38 4.77 -2.25 4.45
CA LEU A 38 4.87 -1.65 5.78
C LEU A 38 4.58 -0.13 5.73
N THR A 39 5.15 0.58 4.75
CA THR A 39 4.94 2.03 4.57
C THR A 39 3.49 2.34 4.23
N ALA A 40 2.86 1.54 3.35
CA ALA A 40 1.45 1.71 3.01
C ALA A 40 0.53 1.51 4.22
N ARG A 41 0.78 0.47 5.04
CA ARG A 41 0.05 0.23 6.29
C ARG A 41 0.26 1.35 7.30
N TYR A 42 1.49 1.81 7.48
CA TYR A 42 1.81 2.91 8.39
C TYR A 42 1.08 4.20 7.99
N MET A 43 1.09 4.56 6.69
CA MET A 43 0.37 5.74 6.19
C MET A 43 -1.14 5.61 6.37
N MET A 44 -1.71 4.41 6.19
CA MET A 44 -3.13 4.16 6.45
C MET A 44 -3.48 4.30 7.94
N ILE A 45 -2.65 3.75 8.84
CA ILE A 45 -2.83 3.89 10.29
C ILE A 45 -2.77 5.37 10.69
N LEU A 46 -1.75 6.10 10.23
CA LEU A 46 -1.59 7.53 10.48
C LEU A 46 -2.82 8.31 9.99
N ALA A 47 -3.25 8.12 8.75
CA ALA A 47 -4.42 8.79 8.20
C ALA A 47 -5.71 8.47 8.98
N SER A 48 -5.88 7.24 9.47
CA SER A 48 -7.04 6.84 10.28
C SER A 48 -7.02 7.45 11.69
N SER A 49 -5.83 7.61 12.29
CA SER A 49 -5.64 8.32 13.56
C SER A 49 -5.94 9.81 13.40
N VAL A 50 -5.38 10.47 12.39
CA VAL A 50 -5.67 11.88 12.05
C VAL A 50 -7.17 12.12 11.83
N ALA A 51 -7.85 11.26 11.07
CA ALA A 51 -9.29 11.37 10.85
C ALA A 51 -10.11 11.17 12.15
N SER A 52 -9.62 10.33 13.07
CA SER A 52 -10.26 10.12 14.38
C SER A 52 -10.09 11.34 15.28
N HIS A 53 -8.91 11.96 15.29
CA HIS A 53 -8.65 13.20 16.03
C HIS A 53 -9.50 14.36 15.52
N ALA A 54 -9.55 14.57 14.20
CA ALA A 54 -10.41 15.58 13.59
C ALA A 54 -11.90 15.40 13.97
N ALA A 55 -12.39 14.17 13.96
CA ALA A 55 -13.76 13.84 14.36
C ALA A 55 -14.03 14.09 15.86
N ASN A 56 -13.04 13.88 16.73
CA ASN A 56 -13.14 14.11 18.16
C ASN A 56 -13.02 15.60 18.53
N ALA A 57 -12.14 16.34 17.85
CA ALA A 57 -11.88 17.77 18.09
C ALA A 57 -13.00 18.68 17.52
N HIS A 58 -13.64 18.25 16.42
CA HIS A 58 -14.64 19.04 15.70
C HIS A 58 -15.99 18.30 15.54
N PRO A 59 -16.63 17.85 16.63
CA PRO A 59 -17.82 16.98 16.59
C PRO A 59 -19.09 17.63 16.03
N ASN A 60 -19.08 18.96 15.81
CA ASN A 60 -20.18 19.71 15.20
C ASN A 60 -20.05 19.86 13.69
N ASP A 61 -18.89 19.51 13.12
CA ASP A 61 -18.70 19.48 11.66
C ASP A 61 -19.10 18.08 11.14
N PRO A 62 -20.00 17.96 10.15
CA PRO A 62 -20.36 16.67 9.56
C PRO A 62 -19.23 16.04 8.73
N ALA A 63 -18.17 16.78 8.37
CA ALA A 63 -17.01 16.28 7.64
C ALA A 63 -15.75 17.11 7.99
N PRO A 64 -15.22 17.01 9.22
CA PRO A 64 -14.12 17.85 9.67
C PRO A 64 -12.87 17.60 8.84
N ALA A 65 -12.40 18.67 8.19
CA ALA A 65 -11.13 18.66 7.48
C ALA A 65 -9.99 18.63 8.51
N PRO A 66 -9.03 17.68 8.42
CA PRO A 66 -7.95 17.61 9.39
C PRO A 66 -7.09 18.87 9.43
N VAL A 67 -6.82 19.35 10.63
CA VAL A 67 -5.94 20.49 10.90
C VAL A 67 -4.53 20.03 11.29
N LEU A 68 -3.61 20.97 11.53
CA LEU A 68 -2.21 20.66 11.83
C LEU A 68 -2.10 19.93 13.18
N GLU A 69 -2.96 20.30 14.12
CA GLU A 69 -3.07 19.76 15.47
C GLU A 69 -3.47 18.28 15.45
N ASP A 70 -4.40 17.86 14.59
CA ASP A 70 -4.77 16.44 14.42
C ASP A 70 -3.59 15.59 13.90
N ILE A 71 -2.79 16.17 13.00
CA ILE A 71 -1.59 15.55 12.44
C ILE A 71 -0.48 15.46 13.50
N TYR A 72 -0.31 16.50 14.31
CA TYR A 72 0.61 16.51 15.43
C TYR A 72 0.25 15.41 16.44
N GLN A 73 -1.01 15.38 16.90
CA GLN A 73 -1.55 14.37 17.83
C GLN A 73 -1.32 12.94 17.30
N ALA A 74 -1.65 12.67 16.04
CA ALA A 74 -1.43 11.37 15.41
C ALA A 74 0.06 10.97 15.33
N LEU A 75 0.96 11.94 15.11
CA LEU A 75 2.41 11.71 15.09
C LEU A 75 2.98 11.47 16.51
N GLN A 76 2.37 12.04 17.56
CA GLN A 76 2.68 11.70 18.95
C GLN A 76 2.25 10.26 19.27
N ASP A 77 1.00 9.89 18.95
CA ASP A 77 0.41 8.56 19.23
C ASP A 77 1.26 7.41 18.67
N VAL A 78 1.72 7.54 17.42
CA VAL A 78 2.58 6.53 16.77
C VAL A 78 4.04 6.62 17.20
N GLY A 79 4.39 7.55 18.08
CA GLY A 79 5.75 7.76 18.61
C GLY A 79 6.75 8.33 17.61
N ALA A 80 6.29 8.97 16.52
CA ALA A 80 7.16 9.56 15.50
C ALA A 80 7.93 10.80 16.02
N LEU A 81 7.40 11.49 17.03
CA LEU A 81 7.96 12.70 17.63
C LEU A 81 8.67 12.44 18.96
N ARG A 82 9.40 11.33 19.09
CA ARG A 82 10.20 11.01 20.29
C ARG A 82 11.61 11.66 20.23
N PRO A 83 12.23 11.99 21.38
CA PRO A 83 11.72 11.88 22.74
C PRO A 83 10.69 12.96 23.07
N GLN A 84 9.74 12.58 23.92
CA GLN A 84 8.77 13.46 24.57
C GLN A 84 8.74 13.11 26.06
N LEU A 85 8.59 14.13 26.90
CA LEU A 85 8.20 14.01 28.30
C LEU A 85 6.85 13.30 28.43
N ARG A 86 6.52 12.89 29.65
CA ARG A 86 5.15 12.50 30.02
C ARG A 86 4.38 13.75 30.44
N GLU A 87 3.06 13.73 30.29
CA GLU A 87 2.15 14.84 30.67
C GLU A 87 2.49 15.43 32.06
N TRP A 88 2.68 14.57 33.07
CA TRP A 88 3.02 15.02 34.44
C TRP A 88 4.44 15.60 34.61
N GLU A 89 5.37 15.30 33.70
CA GLU A 89 6.71 15.92 33.65
C GLU A 89 6.66 17.29 32.99
N GLU A 90 5.76 17.50 32.02
CA GLU A 90 5.46 18.79 31.40
C GLU A 90 4.70 19.69 32.39
N ASP A 91 3.64 19.19 33.03
CA ASP A 91 2.88 19.87 34.09
C ASP A 91 3.80 20.38 35.22
N TRP A 92 4.80 19.58 35.60
CA TRP A 92 5.77 19.95 36.65
C TRP A 92 6.75 21.03 36.20
N GLN A 93 7.10 21.07 34.91
CA GLN A 93 8.00 22.09 34.34
C GLN A 93 7.27 23.37 33.94
N GLY A 94 5.97 23.28 33.62
CA GLY A 94 5.16 24.39 33.13
C GLY A 94 5.44 24.77 31.67
N GLU A 95 6.13 23.90 30.90
CA GLU A 95 6.52 24.10 29.50
C GLU A 95 6.21 22.85 28.67
N GLU A 96 5.75 23.04 27.42
CA GLU A 96 5.46 21.97 26.45
C GLU A 96 6.76 21.37 25.89
N ASP A 97 6.86 20.04 25.78
CA ASP A 97 8.06 19.38 25.25
C ASP A 97 8.14 19.40 23.72
N MET A 98 8.68 20.51 23.21
CA MET A 98 8.90 20.72 21.78
C MET A 98 10.05 19.89 21.20
N ARG A 99 10.86 19.16 22.00
CA ARG A 99 12.07 18.46 21.51
C ARG A 99 11.77 17.47 20.40
N GLY A 100 10.63 16.78 20.46
CA GLY A 100 10.18 15.87 19.41
C GLY A 100 9.97 16.58 18.07
N LEU A 101 9.29 17.73 18.10
CA LEU A 101 9.00 18.55 16.93
C LEU A 101 10.26 19.26 16.40
N GLU A 102 11.12 19.77 17.29
CA GLU A 102 12.41 20.37 16.93
C GLU A 102 13.33 19.36 16.24
N ASN A 103 13.40 18.12 16.72
CA ASN A 103 14.15 17.04 16.07
C ASN A 103 13.60 16.72 14.68
N PHE A 104 12.27 16.65 14.53
CA PHE A 104 11.63 16.45 13.23
C PHE A 104 11.92 17.62 12.27
N LEU A 105 11.82 18.86 12.74
CA LEU A 105 12.12 20.07 11.96
C LEU A 105 13.60 20.13 11.57
N GLY A 106 14.50 19.75 12.48
CA GLY A 106 15.94 19.65 12.26
C GLY A 106 16.30 18.58 11.23
N TRP A 107 15.62 17.42 11.24
CA TRP A 107 15.73 16.42 10.19
C TRP A 107 15.21 16.92 8.84
N PHE A 108 14.03 17.56 8.82
CA PHE A 108 13.35 18.03 7.63
C PHE A 108 14.06 19.20 6.94
N THR A 109 14.65 20.13 7.70
CA THR A 109 15.41 21.26 7.17
C THR A 109 16.90 20.96 7.00
N GLY A 110 17.38 19.91 7.66
CA GLY A 110 18.79 19.55 7.76
C GLY A 110 19.39 18.79 6.58
N PRO A 111 20.65 18.31 6.74
CA PRO A 111 21.40 17.67 5.66
C PRO A 111 20.77 16.34 5.20
N ALA A 112 20.07 15.61 6.08
CA ALA A 112 19.45 14.33 5.74
C ALA A 112 18.35 14.48 4.66
N ASN A 113 17.38 15.37 4.87
CA ASN A 113 16.35 15.62 3.86
C ASN A 113 16.91 16.34 2.61
N ARG A 114 17.94 17.19 2.78
CA ARG A 114 18.68 17.76 1.63
C ARG A 114 19.27 16.66 0.74
N GLU A 115 19.89 15.63 1.33
CA GLU A 115 20.46 14.50 0.58
C GLU A 115 19.38 13.63 -0.07
N ILE A 116 18.27 13.36 0.62
CA ILE A 116 17.09 12.68 0.04
C ILE A 116 16.58 13.45 -1.19
N ARG A 117 16.45 14.78 -1.08
CA ARG A 117 16.04 15.65 -2.20
C ARG A 117 17.05 15.66 -3.35
N ARG A 118 18.35 15.68 -3.07
CA ARG A 118 19.41 15.58 -4.11
C ARG A 118 19.33 14.23 -4.84
N VAL A 119 19.23 13.13 -4.10
CA VAL A 119 19.10 11.76 -4.65
C VAL A 119 17.82 11.57 -5.48
N ALA A 120 16.74 12.24 -5.08
CA ALA A 120 15.48 12.26 -5.82
C ALA A 120 15.48 13.20 -7.05
N GLY A 121 16.52 14.04 -7.21
CA GLY A 121 16.64 15.00 -8.32
C GLY A 121 15.95 16.35 -8.09
N PHE A 122 15.49 16.65 -6.87
CA PHE A 122 14.89 17.95 -6.51
C PHE A 122 15.91 19.04 -6.18
N LEU A 123 17.20 18.70 -6.09
CA LEU A 123 18.31 19.64 -5.91
C LEU A 123 19.43 19.30 -6.90
N PRO A 124 20.05 20.30 -7.55
CA PRO A 124 21.23 20.07 -8.39
C PRO A 124 22.36 19.45 -7.57
N SER A 125 23.10 18.54 -8.19
CA SER A 125 24.36 18.04 -7.62
C SER A 125 25.49 19.04 -7.88
N GLU A 126 26.55 19.03 -7.07
CA GLU A 126 27.79 19.71 -7.48
C GLU A 126 28.26 19.15 -8.83
N GLY A 127 28.48 20.05 -9.80
CA GLY A 127 28.82 19.72 -11.18
C GLY A 127 27.65 19.73 -12.18
N ASP A 128 26.39 19.85 -11.74
CA ASP A 128 25.23 19.88 -12.63
C ASP A 128 24.99 21.31 -13.15
N MET A 129 25.20 21.54 -14.45
CA MET A 129 24.95 22.83 -15.10
C MET A 129 23.45 22.99 -15.40
N ILE A 130 22.67 23.29 -14.37
CA ILE A 130 21.22 23.57 -14.50
C ILE A 130 21.01 25.09 -14.51
N ASP A 131 20.37 25.58 -15.58
CA ASP A 131 19.96 26.98 -15.72
C ASP A 131 18.95 27.33 -14.61
N PRO A 132 19.19 28.38 -13.78
CA PRO A 132 18.30 28.72 -12.67
C PRO A 132 16.85 29.03 -13.09
N GLU A 133 16.62 29.43 -14.34
CA GLU A 133 15.27 29.65 -14.89
C GLU A 133 14.57 28.32 -15.25
N SER A 134 15.33 27.23 -15.45
CA SER A 134 14.81 25.90 -15.83
C SER A 134 14.30 25.05 -14.65
N VAL A 135 14.25 25.62 -13.44
CA VAL A 135 13.73 24.95 -12.22
C VAL A 135 12.20 24.92 -12.19
N GLU A 136 11.54 24.89 -13.36
CA GLU A 136 10.20 24.29 -13.50
C GLU A 136 10.33 22.76 -13.30
N LYS A 137 10.38 22.40 -12.01
CA LYS A 137 10.47 21.05 -11.46
C LYS A 137 9.68 20.03 -12.29
N GLU A 138 10.35 19.29 -13.16
CA GLU A 138 9.76 18.09 -13.72
C GLU A 138 9.51 17.09 -12.58
N ASP A 139 8.25 16.93 -12.20
CA ASP A 139 7.81 15.88 -11.28
C ASP A 139 8.47 14.53 -11.65
N PHE A 140 8.86 13.74 -10.66
CA PHE A 140 9.55 12.47 -10.86
C PHE A 140 8.78 11.55 -11.83
N LEU A 141 7.45 11.52 -11.77
CA LEU A 141 6.62 10.78 -12.73
C LEU A 141 6.73 11.35 -14.15
N THR A 142 6.78 12.67 -14.30
CA THR A 142 6.97 13.37 -15.59
C THR A 142 8.37 13.11 -16.16
N SER A 143 9.40 13.21 -15.33
CA SER A 143 10.78 12.83 -15.68
C SER A 143 10.90 11.36 -16.07
N LEU A 144 10.20 10.46 -15.38
CA LEU A 144 10.22 9.02 -15.66
C LEU A 144 9.44 8.70 -16.95
N LYS A 145 8.30 9.36 -17.18
CA LYS A 145 7.58 9.35 -18.46
C LYS A 145 8.49 9.84 -19.60
N LYS A 146 9.16 11.00 -19.46
CA LYS A 146 10.08 11.57 -20.46
C LYS A 146 11.28 10.65 -20.75
N LYS A 147 11.94 10.12 -19.72
CA LYS A 147 13.07 9.17 -19.87
C LYS A 147 12.64 7.88 -20.58
N HIS A 148 11.45 7.35 -20.28
CA HIS A 148 10.91 6.16 -20.96
C HIS A 148 10.27 6.49 -22.32
N SER A 149 9.93 7.76 -22.59
CA SER A 149 9.34 8.23 -23.87
C SER A 149 10.35 8.32 -25.01
N LYS A 150 11.66 8.19 -24.75
CA LYS A 150 12.68 8.18 -25.81
C LYS A 150 12.58 6.94 -26.71
N THR A 151 11.94 5.88 -26.21
CA THR A 151 11.33 4.83 -27.03
C THR A 151 9.83 5.12 -27.06
N GLY A 152 9.34 5.66 -28.16
CA GLY A 152 7.96 6.10 -28.26
C GLY A 152 6.99 4.92 -28.28
N GLU A 153 6.11 4.87 -27.28
CA GLU A 153 4.76 4.29 -27.38
C GLU A 153 3.99 4.67 -26.10
N GLU A 154 2.85 5.33 -26.25
CA GLU A 154 1.81 5.34 -25.21
C GLU A 154 1.11 3.97 -25.14
N SER A 155 1.13 3.21 -26.25
CA SER A 155 0.52 1.90 -26.46
C SER A 155 0.94 0.86 -25.41
N ARG A 156 2.23 0.79 -25.05
CA ARG A 156 2.73 -0.10 -23.98
C ARG A 156 2.21 0.21 -22.56
N TYR A 157 1.58 1.37 -22.36
CA TYR A 157 0.84 1.67 -21.12
C TYR A 157 -0.68 1.52 -21.29
N ALA A 158 -1.18 1.21 -22.50
CA ALA A 158 -2.60 0.93 -22.71
C ALA A 158 -3.02 -0.32 -21.92
N GLY A 159 -4.17 -0.27 -21.27
CA GLY A 159 -4.63 -1.33 -20.35
C GLY A 159 -3.91 -1.35 -18.99
N THR A 160 -2.95 -0.45 -18.76
CA THR A 160 -2.37 -0.20 -17.44
C THR A 160 -3.00 1.03 -16.81
N VAL A 161 -2.94 1.15 -15.48
CA VAL A 161 -3.51 2.30 -14.75
C VAL A 161 -2.73 3.61 -15.01
N LEU A 162 -1.60 3.56 -15.73
CA LEU A 162 -0.77 4.71 -16.09
C LEU A 162 -0.99 5.22 -17.52
N GLY A 163 -1.82 4.54 -18.32
CA GLY A 163 -2.12 4.89 -19.71
C GLY A 163 -3.62 4.89 -20.01
N LYS A 164 -3.97 4.90 -21.29
CA LYS A 164 -5.36 4.82 -21.75
C LYS A 164 -5.94 3.44 -21.41
N SER A 165 -7.22 3.36 -21.07
CA SER A 165 -7.93 2.09 -20.97
C SER A 165 -7.78 1.31 -22.29
N ALA A 166 -7.43 0.03 -22.21
CA ALA A 166 -7.37 -0.81 -23.40
C ALA A 166 -8.79 -1.00 -23.96
N GLU A 167 -8.90 -1.02 -25.29
CA GLU A 167 -10.15 -1.41 -25.94
C GLU A 167 -10.47 -2.86 -25.59
N GLU A 168 -11.72 -3.16 -25.23
CA GLU A 168 -12.16 -4.51 -24.89
C GLU A 168 -12.13 -5.40 -26.14
N HIS A 169 -11.05 -6.14 -26.31
CA HIS A 169 -10.94 -7.14 -27.36
C HIS A 169 -11.73 -8.39 -26.94
N PRO A 170 -12.79 -8.81 -27.67
CA PRO A 170 -13.50 -10.04 -27.35
C PRO A 170 -12.56 -11.22 -27.51
N ILE A 171 -12.30 -11.94 -26.41
CA ILE A 171 -11.40 -13.10 -26.39
C ILE A 171 -12.12 -14.27 -27.07
N VAL A 172 -11.89 -14.41 -28.37
CA VAL A 172 -12.32 -15.58 -29.15
C VAL A 172 -11.42 -16.77 -28.79
N ILE A 173 -12.00 -17.81 -28.21
CA ILE A 173 -11.28 -19.04 -27.87
C ILE A 173 -11.20 -19.91 -29.12
N GLU A 174 -10.04 -19.94 -29.80
CA GLU A 174 -9.86 -20.82 -30.96
C GLU A 174 -10.04 -22.30 -30.57
N GLY A 175 -10.89 -23.00 -31.33
CA GLY A 175 -11.28 -24.39 -31.04
C GLY A 175 -12.33 -24.56 -29.93
N GLY A 176 -12.93 -23.48 -29.43
CA GLY A 176 -13.91 -23.51 -28.34
C GLY A 176 -15.08 -22.54 -28.50
N VAL A 177 -15.77 -22.27 -27.39
CA VAL A 177 -16.92 -21.35 -27.32
C VAL A 177 -16.41 -19.91 -27.53
N PRO A 178 -17.02 -19.09 -28.41
CA PRO A 178 -16.41 -17.83 -28.84
C PRO A 178 -16.39 -16.70 -27.79
N SER A 179 -16.95 -16.91 -26.60
CA SER A 179 -16.86 -15.96 -25.49
C SER A 179 -16.76 -16.64 -24.11
N ILE A 180 -16.15 -15.93 -23.15
CA ILE A 180 -16.07 -16.34 -21.74
C ILE A 180 -17.46 -16.48 -21.10
N GLN A 181 -18.44 -15.69 -21.54
CA GLN A 181 -19.81 -15.74 -21.02
C GLN A 181 -20.52 -17.02 -21.48
N GLU A 182 -20.47 -17.36 -22.77
CA GLU A 182 -21.04 -18.60 -23.28
C GLU A 182 -20.32 -19.84 -22.75
N TRP A 183 -18.99 -19.80 -22.57
CA TRP A 183 -18.27 -20.85 -21.85
C TRP A 183 -18.79 -21.00 -20.42
N SER A 184 -19.00 -19.91 -19.69
CA SER A 184 -19.56 -19.97 -18.33
C SER A 184 -20.99 -20.53 -18.32
N HIS A 185 -21.79 -20.24 -19.35
CA HIS A 185 -23.13 -20.77 -19.53
C HIS A 185 -23.10 -22.28 -19.83
N GLN A 186 -22.17 -22.71 -20.68
CA GLN A 186 -21.95 -24.12 -21.03
C GLN A 186 -21.43 -24.92 -19.84
N VAL A 187 -20.53 -24.38 -19.01
CA VAL A 187 -20.05 -25.03 -17.78
C VAL A 187 -21.19 -25.17 -16.78
N ARG A 188 -22.01 -24.11 -16.60
CA ARG A 188 -23.17 -24.15 -15.71
C ARG A 188 -24.25 -25.14 -16.18
N SER A 189 -24.50 -25.26 -17.49
CA SER A 189 -25.44 -26.26 -18.03
C SER A 189 -24.88 -27.70 -18.04
N ARG A 190 -23.57 -27.86 -17.85
CA ARG A 190 -22.91 -29.18 -17.75
C ARG A 190 -22.77 -29.68 -16.30
N ALA A 191 -23.19 -28.89 -15.31
CA ALA A 191 -23.33 -29.36 -13.93
C ALA A 191 -24.50 -30.37 -13.85
N PRO A 192 -24.26 -31.65 -13.51
CA PRO A 192 -25.33 -32.61 -13.44
C PRO A 192 -26.23 -32.31 -12.24
N TYR A 193 -27.54 -32.47 -12.44
CA TYR A 193 -28.51 -32.66 -11.38
C TYR A 193 -28.18 -33.96 -10.64
N VAL A 194 -27.37 -33.88 -9.58
CA VAL A 194 -27.13 -35.00 -8.66
C VAL A 194 -28.25 -35.02 -7.63
N ALA A 195 -29.39 -35.57 -8.03
CA ALA A 195 -30.39 -36.07 -7.10
C ALA A 195 -30.85 -37.46 -7.55
N GLU A 196 -30.64 -38.41 -6.66
CA GLU A 196 -31.41 -39.66 -6.46
C GLU A 196 -31.60 -40.60 -7.66
N SER A 197 -30.85 -41.70 -7.63
CA SER A 197 -31.31 -42.99 -8.14
C SER A 197 -30.76 -44.10 -7.25
N GLU A 198 -31.66 -44.74 -6.50
CA GLU A 198 -31.33 -45.85 -5.63
C GLU A 198 -30.90 -47.08 -6.44
N SER A 199 -29.86 -47.78 -5.98
CA SER A 199 -29.71 -49.20 -6.30
C SER A 199 -28.93 -49.94 -5.21
N SER A 200 -29.58 -50.99 -4.71
CA SER A 200 -29.17 -51.92 -3.66
C SER A 200 -27.72 -52.44 -3.74
N GLY A 201 -27.00 -52.36 -2.62
CA GLY A 201 -25.72 -53.04 -2.40
C GLY A 201 -25.48 -53.31 -0.91
N VAL A 202 -26.17 -54.31 -0.35
CA VAL A 202 -26.11 -54.65 1.08
C VAL A 202 -24.98 -55.65 1.36
N SER A 203 -24.37 -55.54 2.56
CA SER A 203 -23.42 -56.48 3.18
C SER A 203 -21.97 -56.47 2.64
N SER A 204 -20.92 -56.60 3.46
CA SER A 204 -20.86 -56.94 4.90
C SER A 204 -19.67 -56.25 5.60
N ALA A 205 -19.82 -55.89 6.87
CA ALA A 205 -18.68 -55.65 7.77
C ALA A 205 -18.46 -56.90 8.66
N PRO A 206 -17.22 -57.31 8.96
CA PRO A 206 -16.97 -58.53 9.73
C PRO A 206 -17.17 -58.31 11.23
N SER A 207 -18.10 -59.07 11.82
CA SER A 207 -18.28 -59.15 13.27
C SER A 207 -17.24 -60.06 13.92
N ASN A 208 -16.37 -59.51 14.77
CA ASN A 208 -15.83 -60.26 15.92
C ASN A 208 -15.11 -59.35 16.93
N LEU A 209 -15.75 -59.05 18.07
CA LEU A 209 -15.38 -59.60 19.38
C LEU A 209 -16.13 -58.88 20.54
N SER A 210 -17.06 -59.62 21.15
CA SER A 210 -17.53 -59.57 22.55
C SER A 210 -17.95 -58.25 23.22
N GLU A 211 -19.25 -58.18 23.54
CA GLU A 211 -19.82 -57.42 24.66
C GLU A 211 -19.32 -57.92 26.03
N ALA A 212 -19.28 -57.01 27.00
CA ALA A 212 -19.87 -57.14 28.34
C ALA A 212 -19.91 -55.72 28.95
N ASP A 213 -21.08 -55.10 29.11
CA ASP A 213 -21.91 -55.16 30.33
C ASP A 213 -21.31 -54.28 31.46
N GLY A 214 -21.97 -53.32 32.09
CA GLY A 214 -23.38 -52.92 32.09
C GLY A 214 -23.72 -52.36 33.48
N MET A 215 -24.59 -51.32 33.58
CA MET A 215 -25.10 -50.75 34.86
C MET A 215 -24.02 -50.17 35.82
N GLU A 216 -24.30 -49.44 36.91
CA GLU A 216 -25.49 -48.72 37.44
C GLU A 216 -24.93 -47.46 38.17
N VAL A 217 -25.64 -46.35 38.39
CA VAL A 217 -27.07 -46.02 38.16
C VAL A 217 -27.16 -44.74 37.33
#